data_AF-A0A7S3MHY3-F1
#
_entry.id   AF-A0A7S3MHY3-F1
#
_cell.length_a   1.000
_cell.length_b   1.000
_cell.length_c   1.000
_cell.angle_alpha   90.00
_cell.angle_beta   90.00
_cell.angle_gamma   90.00
#
_symmetry.space_group_name_H-M   'P 1'
#
loop_
_entity.id
_entity.type
_entity.pdbx_description
1 polymer ?
#
loop_
_entity_poly.entity_id
_entity_poly.type
_entity_poly.pdbx_seq_one_letter_code
_entity_poly.pdbx_strand_id
1 'polypeptide(L)'
;KFLVNDFRVRESGSKTHVPTDFRNTGQVVGTYAESQRQRAANSNYHSIQKKRSALPASHYREAVCNLLKEHQIVLISGETGCGKSTQVPQFLLDDETIGPSCRMAITQPRRISAVAVAERIASERSETVGTTVGYSIRLDSEKSARTQVTFMTAGVLLRKVRFDPL
;
A
#
# COMPACT_ATOMS: atom_id res chain seq x y z
N LYS A 1 7.68 4.94 -26.68
CA LYS A 1 6.52 5.31 -27.54
C LYS A 1 5.23 4.96 -26.78
N PHE A 2 4.09 5.61 -27.07
CA PHE A 2 2.86 5.49 -26.27
C PHE A 2 1.66 4.91 -27.04
N LEU A 3 0.58 4.57 -26.29
CA LEU A 3 -0.68 3.91 -26.69
C LEU A 3 -0.50 2.38 -26.81
N VAL A 4 -1.37 1.49 -26.30
CA VAL A 4 -2.81 1.47 -25.90
C VAL A 4 -2.96 0.51 -24.68
N ASN A 5 -3.82 0.66 -23.64
CA ASN A 5 -4.59 1.79 -23.07
C ASN A 5 -4.85 1.60 -21.55
N ASP A 6 -5.82 2.35 -20.99
CA ASP A 6 -6.60 2.29 -19.71
C ASP A 6 -5.99 1.86 -18.37
N PHE A 7 -4.82 1.24 -18.35
CA PHE A 7 -3.96 1.17 -17.17
C PHE A 7 -2.50 1.33 -17.59
N ARG A 8 -2.08 2.55 -17.92
CA ARG A 8 -0.69 2.79 -18.34
C ARG A 8 0.21 2.87 -17.12
N VAL A 9 1.11 1.90 -17.02
CA VAL A 9 2.31 2.04 -16.20
C VAL A 9 3.42 2.64 -17.06
N ARG A 10 4.17 3.63 -16.54
CA ARG A 10 5.36 4.18 -17.23
C ARG A 10 6.63 3.99 -16.40
N GLU A 11 7.70 3.66 -17.11
CA GLU A 11 9.07 3.54 -16.63
C GLU A 11 9.76 4.91 -16.55
N SER A 12 10.70 5.05 -15.61
CA SER A 12 11.75 6.08 -15.64
C SER A 12 13.01 5.49 -15.00
N GLY A 13 14.11 5.44 -15.75
CA GLY A 13 15.34 4.79 -15.30
C GLY A 13 16.19 5.66 -14.37
N SER A 14 16.62 5.09 -13.24
CA SER A 14 18.05 4.79 -12.99
C SER A 14 18.16 3.92 -11.72
N LYS A 15 19.13 3.01 -11.65
CA LYS A 15 19.29 2.12 -10.49
C LYS A 15 20.12 2.80 -9.41
N THR A 16 19.52 3.11 -8.27
CA THR A 16 20.26 3.30 -7.00
C THR A 16 19.87 2.21 -6.01
N HIS A 17 20.85 1.50 -5.46
CA HIS A 17 20.62 0.43 -4.51
C HIS A 17 20.39 1.04 -3.12
N VAL A 18 19.13 1.05 -2.67
CA VAL A 18 18.78 1.46 -1.30
C VAL A 18 19.14 0.31 -0.35
N PRO A 19 19.95 0.53 0.71
CA PRO A 19 20.31 -0.54 1.64
C PRO A 19 19.09 -1.02 2.44
N THR A 20 18.66 -2.26 2.22
CA THR A 20 17.64 -2.92 3.05
C THR A 20 18.29 -3.53 4.29
N ASP A 21 18.72 -2.69 5.24
CA ASP A 21 19.31 -3.15 6.51
C ASP A 21 18.19 -3.56 7.49
N PHE A 22 17.71 -4.80 7.36
CA PHE A 22 16.69 -5.39 8.22
C PHE A 22 17.22 -6.65 8.92
N ARG A 23 17.79 -6.45 10.11
CA ARG A 23 18.20 -7.55 11.00
C ARG A 23 16.96 -8.36 11.39
N ASN A 24 16.97 -9.66 11.07
CA ASN A 24 15.97 -10.69 11.40
C ASN A 24 14.73 -10.80 10.47
N THR A 25 14.95 -10.96 9.17
CA THR A 25 13.90 -11.19 8.14
C THR A 25 13.04 -12.45 8.38
N GLY A 26 13.62 -13.55 8.89
CA GLY A 26 12.96 -14.85 9.00
C GLY A 26 11.72 -14.87 9.90
N GLN A 27 11.82 -14.31 11.11
CA GLN A 27 10.67 -14.22 12.04
C GLN A 27 9.56 -13.29 11.53
N VAL A 28 9.93 -12.21 10.85
CA VAL A 28 8.97 -11.25 10.29
C VAL A 28 8.14 -11.90 9.18
N VAL A 29 8.76 -12.68 8.28
CA VAL A 29 8.05 -13.39 7.20
C VAL A 29 7.09 -14.46 7.76
N GLY A 30 7.51 -15.24 8.75
CA GLY A 30 6.65 -16.28 9.35
C GLY A 30 5.36 -15.71 9.96
N THR A 31 5.50 -14.70 10.82
CA THR A 31 4.34 -14.01 11.43
C THR A 31 3.47 -13.27 10.41
N TYR A 32 4.07 -12.83 9.29
CA TYR A 32 3.31 -12.23 8.19
C TYR A 32 2.34 -13.22 7.53
N ALA A 33 2.86 -14.39 7.16
CA ALA A 33 2.08 -15.45 6.50
C ALA A 33 0.93 -15.95 7.39
N GLU A 34 1.17 -16.08 8.69
CA GLU A 34 0.12 -16.40 9.68
C GLU A 34 -0.98 -15.34 9.71
N SER A 35 -0.62 -14.05 9.73
CA SER A 35 -1.60 -12.96 9.71
C SER A 35 -2.46 -12.95 8.44
N GLN A 36 -1.87 -13.29 7.30
CA GLN A 36 -2.58 -13.37 6.02
C GLN A 36 -3.53 -14.58 5.98
N ARG A 37 -3.12 -15.74 6.52
CA ARG A 37 -3.99 -16.93 6.68
C ARG A 37 -5.16 -16.64 7.62
N GLN A 38 -4.91 -15.95 8.74
CA GLN A 38 -5.97 -15.59 9.69
C GLN A 38 -7.00 -14.62 9.07
N ARG A 39 -6.57 -13.66 8.25
CA ARG A 39 -7.49 -12.85 7.43
C ARG A 39 -8.28 -13.70 6.44
N ALA A 40 -7.63 -14.61 5.72
CA ALA A 40 -8.26 -15.49 4.73
C ALA A 40 -9.34 -16.42 5.34
N ALA A 41 -9.19 -16.82 6.61
CA ALA A 41 -10.16 -17.63 7.34
C ALA A 41 -11.43 -16.87 7.77
N ASN A 42 -11.45 -15.53 7.70
CA ASN A 42 -12.60 -14.71 8.07
C ASN A 42 -13.66 -14.74 6.95
N SER A 43 -14.87 -15.20 7.26
CA SER A 43 -15.98 -15.31 6.29
C SER A 43 -16.36 -13.97 5.64
N ASN A 44 -16.32 -12.86 6.41
CA ASN A 44 -16.60 -11.52 5.88
C ASN A 44 -15.53 -11.09 4.86
N TYR A 45 -14.26 -11.46 5.09
CA TYR A 45 -13.15 -11.12 4.20
C TYR A 45 -13.33 -11.73 2.81
N HIS A 46 -13.83 -12.97 2.70
CA HIS A 46 -14.10 -13.60 1.39
C HIS A 46 -15.10 -12.80 0.54
N SER A 47 -16.18 -12.30 1.17
CA SER A 47 -17.18 -11.47 0.47
C SER A 47 -16.60 -10.14 -0.05
N ILE A 48 -15.63 -9.58 0.68
CA ILE A 48 -14.92 -8.36 0.32
C ILE A 48 -13.90 -8.64 -0.79
N GLN A 49 -13.18 -9.76 -0.73
CA GLN A 49 -12.24 -10.16 -1.79
C GLN A 49 -12.93 -10.26 -3.15
N LYS A 50 -14.14 -10.83 -3.21
CA LYS A 50 -14.94 -10.89 -4.44
C LYS A 50 -15.32 -9.51 -5.00
N LYS A 51 -15.48 -8.50 -4.13
CA LYS A 51 -15.70 -7.10 -4.55
C LYS A 51 -14.39 -6.43 -5.01
N ARG A 52 -13.27 -6.70 -4.32
CA ARG A 52 -11.93 -6.22 -4.72
C ARG A 52 -11.51 -6.77 -6.08
N SER A 53 -11.70 -8.07 -6.32
CA SER A 53 -11.32 -8.73 -7.59
C SER A 53 -12.10 -8.22 -8.81
N ALA A 54 -13.28 -7.61 -8.61
CA ALA A 54 -14.07 -7.00 -9.68
C ALA A 54 -13.63 -5.57 -10.07
N LEU A 55 -12.70 -4.95 -9.33
CA LEU A 55 -12.16 -3.63 -9.68
C LEU A 55 -11.11 -3.75 -10.80
N PRO A 56 -11.12 -2.87 -11.83
CA PRO A 56 -10.19 -2.98 -12.96
C PRO A 56 -8.70 -3.02 -12.58
N ALA A 57 -8.29 -2.32 -11.53
CA ALA A 57 -6.91 -2.36 -11.03
C ALA A 57 -6.45 -3.76 -10.60
N SER A 58 -7.36 -4.65 -10.20
CA SER A 58 -7.03 -5.99 -9.69
C SER A 58 -6.45 -6.91 -10.76
N HIS A 59 -6.76 -6.70 -12.04
CA HIS A 59 -6.12 -7.40 -13.16
C HIS A 59 -4.62 -7.06 -13.31
N TYR A 60 -4.16 -5.94 -12.75
CA TYR A 60 -2.78 -5.46 -12.85
C TYR A 60 -1.94 -5.73 -11.60
N ARG A 61 -2.46 -6.52 -10.65
CA ARG A 61 -1.80 -6.80 -9.36
C ARG A 61 -0.35 -7.28 -9.53
N GLU A 62 -0.16 -8.33 -10.34
CA GLU A 62 1.15 -8.93 -10.56
C GLU A 62 2.11 -7.98 -11.30
N ALA A 63 1.64 -7.35 -12.37
CA ALA A 63 2.41 -6.35 -13.12
C ALA A 63 2.88 -5.19 -12.24
N VAL A 64 2.02 -4.67 -11.35
CA VAL A 64 2.37 -3.61 -10.40
C VAL A 64 3.43 -4.08 -9.40
N CYS A 65 3.29 -5.27 -8.83
CA CYS A 65 4.29 -5.82 -7.91
C CYS A 65 5.65 -6.05 -8.58
N ASN A 66 5.67 -6.60 -9.79
CA ASN A 66 6.93 -6.89 -10.50
C ASN A 66 7.63 -5.59 -10.93
N LEU A 67 6.91 -4.62 -11.49
CA LEU A 67 7.49 -3.33 -11.88
C LEU A 67 8.05 -2.54 -10.68
N LEU A 68 7.47 -2.69 -9.48
CA LEU A 68 8.01 -2.08 -8.25
C LEU A 68 9.18 -2.86 -7.62
N LYS A 69 9.39 -4.14 -7.97
CA LYS A 69 10.63 -4.89 -7.64
C LYS A 69 11.78 -4.49 -8.58
N GLU A 70 11.47 -4.17 -9.83
CA GLU A 70 12.46 -3.90 -10.89
C GLU A 70 12.83 -2.41 -11.03
N HIS A 71 11.92 -1.49 -10.67
CA HIS A 71 12.09 -0.06 -10.87
C HIS A 71 11.84 0.77 -9.60
N GLN A 72 12.75 1.71 -9.33
CA GLN A 72 12.66 2.68 -8.25
C GLN A 72 11.50 3.68 -8.41
N ILE A 73 11.07 3.95 -9.66
CA ILE A 73 10.00 4.90 -9.99
C ILE A 73 9.05 4.24 -10.99
N VAL A 74 7.77 4.17 -10.61
CA VAL A 74 6.70 3.56 -11.40
C VAL A 74 5.50 4.51 -11.43
N LEU A 75 5.14 5.05 -12.60
CA LEU A 75 3.92 5.86 -12.74
C LEU A 75 2.73 4.95 -13.02
N ILE A 76 1.78 4.83 -12.10
CA ILE A 76 0.52 4.09 -12.31
C ILE A 76 -0.59 5.07 -12.69
N SER A 77 -1.22 4.86 -13.85
CA SER A 77 -2.36 5.65 -14.32
C SER A 77 -3.54 4.77 -14.75
N GLY A 78 -4.74 5.35 -14.76
CA GLY A 78 -6.00 4.68 -15.11
C GLY A 78 -7.19 5.53 -14.65
N GLU A 79 -8.41 5.17 -15.01
CA GLU A 79 -9.60 6.00 -14.81
C GLU A 79 -10.02 6.25 -13.35
N THR A 80 -10.91 7.23 -13.13
CA THR A 80 -11.54 7.43 -11.81
C THR A 80 -12.40 6.20 -11.46
N GLY A 81 -12.39 5.78 -10.19
CA GLY A 81 -13.13 4.59 -9.74
C GLY A 81 -12.45 3.24 -10.02
N CYS A 82 -11.42 3.17 -10.86
CA CYS A 82 -10.78 1.89 -11.22
C CYS A 82 -10.04 1.16 -10.06
N GLY A 83 -9.94 1.77 -8.88
CA GLY A 83 -9.44 1.14 -7.64
C GLY A 83 -8.03 1.52 -7.20
N LYS A 84 -7.27 2.31 -7.97
CA LYS A 84 -5.84 2.66 -7.70
C LYS A 84 -5.52 2.94 -6.22
N SER A 85 -6.13 3.98 -5.64
CA SER A 85 -5.80 4.46 -4.29
C SER A 85 -6.12 3.47 -3.17
N THR A 86 -7.03 2.51 -3.41
CA THR A 86 -7.38 1.47 -2.45
C THR A 86 -6.65 0.15 -2.68
N GLN A 87 -6.43 -0.25 -3.94
CA GLN A 87 -5.97 -1.59 -4.28
C GLN A 87 -4.46 -1.69 -4.46
N VAL A 88 -3.80 -0.69 -5.06
CA VAL A 88 -2.33 -0.70 -5.26
C VAL A 88 -1.56 -0.90 -3.94
N PRO A 89 -1.89 -0.21 -2.83
CA PRO A 89 -1.20 -0.44 -1.55
C PRO A 89 -1.46 -1.85 -1.01
N GLN A 90 -2.67 -2.38 -1.21
CA GLN A 90 -3.01 -3.73 -0.79
C GLN A 90 -2.33 -4.80 -1.65
N PHE A 91 -2.02 -4.55 -2.92
CA PHE A 91 -1.25 -5.48 -3.75
C PHE A 91 0.14 -5.73 -3.16
N LEU A 92 0.80 -4.65 -2.71
CA LEU A 92 2.13 -4.67 -2.10
C LEU A 92 2.15 -5.27 -0.70
N LEU A 93 1.10 -5.05 0.11
CA LEU A 93 0.91 -5.78 1.36
C LEU A 93 0.69 -7.27 1.09
N ASP A 94 -0.25 -7.61 0.20
CA ASP A 94 -0.65 -8.99 -0.03
C ASP A 94 0.40 -9.81 -0.84
N ASP A 95 1.52 -9.22 -1.25
CA ASP A 95 2.64 -9.90 -1.93
C ASP A 95 3.62 -10.43 -0.87
N GLU A 96 3.91 -11.74 -0.91
CA GLU A 96 4.71 -12.41 0.13
C GLU A 96 6.19 -11.98 0.15
N THR A 97 6.70 -11.40 -0.93
CA THR A 97 8.09 -10.93 -1.06
C THR A 97 8.26 -9.45 -0.72
N ILE A 98 7.22 -8.64 -0.90
CA ILE A 98 7.22 -7.20 -0.57
C ILE A 98 6.62 -6.98 0.82
N GLY A 99 5.44 -7.56 1.08
CA GLY A 99 4.59 -7.31 2.23
C GLY A 99 5.30 -7.35 3.59
N PRO A 100 6.10 -8.39 3.93
CA PRO A 100 6.75 -8.49 5.23
C PRO A 100 7.68 -7.34 5.61
N SER A 101 8.36 -6.72 4.64
CA SER A 101 9.30 -5.60 4.86
C SER A 101 8.73 -4.24 4.47
N CYS A 102 7.58 -4.19 3.79
CA CYS A 102 7.06 -2.96 3.21
C CYS A 102 6.59 -1.95 4.28
N ARG A 103 7.00 -0.70 4.10
CA ARG A 103 6.42 0.48 4.75
C ARG A 103 6.15 1.56 3.69
N MET A 104 4.93 2.08 3.68
CA MET A 104 4.43 3.02 2.68
C MET A 104 3.90 4.30 3.33
N ALA A 105 4.38 5.44 2.85
CA ALA A 105 3.80 6.75 3.13
C ALA A 105 3.01 7.21 1.88
N ILE A 106 1.68 7.30 1.98
CA ILE A 106 0.82 7.62 0.84
C ILE A 106 0.19 8.99 1.04
N THR A 107 0.50 9.94 0.16
CA THR A 107 -0.07 11.28 0.22
C THR A 107 -1.49 11.33 -0.35
N GLN A 108 -2.35 12.09 0.32
CA GLN A 108 -3.67 12.48 -0.14
C GLN A 108 -3.80 14.00 -0.12
N PRO A 109 -4.51 14.62 -1.09
CA PRO A 109 -4.60 16.08 -1.20
C PRO A 109 -5.46 16.72 -0.08
N ARG A 110 -6.34 15.95 0.57
CA ARG A 110 -7.27 16.42 1.60
C ARG A 110 -7.20 15.54 2.84
N ARG A 111 -7.37 16.12 4.03
CA ARG A 111 -7.37 15.41 5.33
C ARG A 111 -8.41 14.28 5.35
N ILE A 112 -9.66 14.61 5.00
CA ILE A 112 -10.78 13.64 4.94
C ILE A 112 -10.51 12.48 3.99
N SER A 113 -9.79 12.71 2.88
CA SER A 113 -9.40 11.64 1.96
C SER A 113 -8.31 10.71 2.52
N ALA A 114 -7.41 11.22 3.37
CA ALA A 114 -6.43 10.37 4.06
C ALA A 114 -7.10 9.43 5.07
N VAL A 115 -8.05 9.96 5.86
CA VAL A 115 -8.82 9.20 6.85
C VAL A 115 -9.71 8.17 6.15
N ALA A 116 -10.59 8.61 5.26
CA ALA A 116 -11.57 7.74 4.60
C ALA A 116 -10.94 6.61 3.78
N VAL A 117 -9.78 6.82 3.15
CA VAL A 117 -9.07 5.74 2.43
C VAL A 117 -8.41 4.75 3.40
N ALA A 118 -7.87 5.22 4.53
CA ALA A 118 -7.31 4.34 5.56
C ALA A 118 -8.40 3.48 6.22
N GLU A 119 -9.52 4.09 6.64
CA GLU A 119 -10.71 3.40 7.16
C GLU A 119 -11.25 2.37 6.16
N ARG A 120 -11.41 2.78 4.89
CA ARG A 120 -11.91 1.91 3.83
C ARG A 120 -11.01 0.70 3.62
N ILE A 121 -9.70 0.87 3.59
CA ILE A 121 -8.76 -0.25 3.41
C ILE A 121 -8.69 -1.12 4.66
N ALA A 122 -8.69 -0.56 5.87
CA ALA A 122 -8.73 -1.33 7.11
C ALA A 122 -9.98 -2.23 7.17
N SER A 123 -11.16 -1.67 6.82
CA SER A 123 -12.41 -2.41 6.64
C SER A 123 -12.29 -3.49 5.56
N GLU A 124 -11.69 -3.18 4.39
CA GLU A 124 -11.44 -4.16 3.33
C GLU A 124 -10.48 -5.30 3.75
N ARG A 125 -9.66 -5.06 4.79
CA ARG A 125 -8.72 -6.02 5.38
C ARG A 125 -9.26 -6.72 6.64
N SER A 126 -10.52 -6.46 7.01
CA SER A 126 -11.15 -6.95 8.25
C SER A 126 -10.35 -6.61 9.52
N GLU A 127 -9.76 -5.41 9.57
CA GLU A 127 -8.97 -4.92 10.70
C GLU A 127 -9.37 -3.49 11.11
N THR A 128 -8.99 -3.08 12.33
CA THR A 128 -9.15 -1.70 12.80
C THR A 128 -8.02 -0.81 12.25
N VAL A 129 -8.33 0.45 11.96
CA VAL A 129 -7.34 1.48 11.61
C VAL A 129 -6.22 1.53 12.66
N GLY A 130 -4.99 1.70 12.20
CA GLY A 130 -3.79 1.61 13.03
C GLY A 130 -3.24 0.20 13.22
N THR A 131 -3.85 -0.82 12.61
CA THR A 131 -3.29 -2.19 12.52
C THR A 131 -2.20 -2.23 11.43
N THR A 132 -2.45 -2.76 10.23
CA THR A 132 -1.49 -2.67 9.10
C THR A 132 -1.69 -1.39 8.29
N VAL A 133 -2.92 -0.85 8.27
CA VAL A 133 -3.25 0.42 7.61
C VAL A 133 -3.71 1.47 8.61
N GLY A 134 -3.19 2.69 8.49
CA GLY A 134 -3.48 3.83 9.36
C GLY A 134 -3.37 5.16 8.64
N TYR A 135 -3.54 6.27 9.37
CA TYR A 135 -3.37 7.62 8.84
C TYR A 135 -2.58 8.55 9.78
N SER A 136 -2.16 9.69 9.24
CA SER A 136 -1.43 10.74 9.96
C SER A 136 -1.71 12.09 9.29
N ILE A 137 -2.54 12.91 9.92
CA ILE A 137 -2.90 14.25 9.46
C ILE A 137 -2.45 15.30 10.49
N ARG A 138 -2.73 16.59 10.23
CA ARG A 138 -2.37 17.64 11.19
C ARG A 138 -3.25 17.51 12.45
N LEU A 139 -2.59 17.38 13.62
CA LEU A 139 -3.17 17.23 14.96
C LEU A 139 -3.91 15.91 15.24
N ASP A 140 -3.82 14.91 14.36
CA ASP A 140 -4.59 13.67 14.49
C ASP A 140 -3.94 12.50 13.72
N SER A 141 -3.94 11.30 14.29
CA SER A 141 -3.34 10.10 13.68
C SER A 141 -3.70 8.80 14.41
N GLU A 142 -4.16 7.80 13.65
CA GLU A 142 -4.27 6.41 14.10
C GLU A 142 -3.23 5.54 13.37
N LYS A 143 -2.17 5.15 14.10
CA LYS A 143 -1.10 4.25 13.64
C LYS A 143 -0.40 3.59 14.82
N SER A 144 0.11 2.38 14.64
CA SER A 144 0.94 1.64 15.61
C SER A 144 2.31 1.28 15.03
N ALA A 145 3.17 0.63 15.82
CA ALA A 145 4.44 0.06 15.32
C ALA A 145 4.25 -1.02 14.24
N ARG A 146 3.04 -1.62 14.15
CA ARG A 146 2.65 -2.61 13.14
C ARG A 146 2.07 -1.97 11.86
N THR A 147 1.85 -0.65 11.84
CA THR A 147 1.29 0.03 10.67
C THR A 147 2.32 0.13 9.56
N GLN A 148 1.99 -0.49 8.44
CA GLN A 148 2.82 -0.56 7.24
C GLN A 148 2.40 0.52 6.24
N VAL A 149 1.09 0.73 6.04
CA VAL A 149 0.58 1.79 5.17
C VAL A 149 0.07 2.95 6.03
N THR A 150 0.67 4.13 5.87
CA THR A 150 0.17 5.36 6.49
C THR A 150 -0.28 6.35 5.42
N PHE A 151 -1.59 6.63 5.36
CA PHE A 151 -2.13 7.72 4.56
C PHE A 151 -1.93 9.07 5.27
N MET A 152 -1.47 10.09 4.55
CA MET A 152 -1.19 11.40 5.15
C MET A 152 -1.39 12.54 4.17
N THR A 153 -1.45 13.78 4.66
CA THR A 153 -1.39 14.94 3.77
C THR A 153 0.06 15.26 3.39
N ALA A 154 0.27 15.86 2.21
CA ALA A 154 1.62 16.23 1.75
C ALA A 154 2.39 17.08 2.78
N GLY A 155 1.72 18.03 3.46
CA GLY A 155 2.34 18.85 4.51
C GLY A 155 2.78 18.07 5.76
N VAL A 156 2.18 16.91 6.06
CA VAL A 156 2.64 16.01 7.13
C VAL A 156 3.86 15.21 6.68
N LEU A 157 3.88 14.71 5.44
CA LEU A 157 5.04 14.02 4.89
C LEU A 157 6.27 14.94 4.84
N LEU A 158 6.11 16.15 4.27
CA LEU A 158 7.18 17.16 4.21
C LEU A 158 7.71 17.56 5.58
N ARG A 159 6.88 17.50 6.63
CA ARG A 159 7.34 17.72 8.01
C ARG A 159 8.17 16.54 8.52
N LYS A 160 7.74 15.30 8.29
CA LYS A 160 8.48 14.10 8.72
C LYS A 160 9.88 14.06 8.11
N VAL A 161 9.99 14.22 6.79
CA VAL A 161 11.27 14.18 6.06
C VAL A 161 12.26 15.28 6.51
N ARG A 162 11.78 16.38 7.11
CA ARG A 162 12.66 17.42 7.70
C ARG A 162 13.24 17.06 9.06
N PHE A 163 12.61 16.17 9.81
CA PHE A 163 13.08 15.71 11.13
C PHE A 163 13.77 14.35 11.07
N ASP A 164 13.48 13.58 10.03
CA ASP A 164 14.02 12.26 9.75
C ASP A 164 14.23 12.15 8.22
N PRO A 165 15.35 12.69 7.69
CA PRO A 165 15.68 12.55 6.28
C PRO A 165 16.11 11.09 6.01
N LEU A 166 15.39 10.45 5.08
CA LEU A 166 15.50 9.04 4.67
C LEU A 166 16.94 8.59 4.37
#